data_AF-A0A3G9H9T2-F1
#
_entry.id   AF-A0A3G9H9T2-F1
#
_cell.length_a   1.000
_cell.length_b   1.000
_cell.length_c   1.000
_cell.angle_alpha   90.00
_cell.angle_beta   90.00
_cell.angle_gamma   90.00
#
_symmetry.space_group_name_H-M   'P 1'
#
loop_
_entity.id
_entity.type
_entity.pdbx_description
1 polymer ?
#
loop_
_entity_poly.entity_id
_entity_poly.type
_entity_poly.pdbx_seq_one_letter_code
_entity_poly.pdbx_strand_id
1 'polypeptide(L)'
;MNEIIRKNPRLRIMLKHVEPLIRNYIDMAQYDFTRYGLHSSAVLVQAPLRMLLTLEKNTRKTDMVMALDQDLFFVIYHNTPLSKGEIAFKKILRLFAKEVEEGSVAAAIMELGEEKISPEDVIARLVIALHEAKKSENPTLFPASRIRL
;
A
#
# COMPACT_ATOMS: atom_id res chain seq x y z
N MET A 1 8.89 -15.36 -10.69
CA MET A 1 9.47 -14.10 -10.14
C MET A 1 9.72 -13.14 -11.29
N ASN A 2 8.99 -12.02 -11.35
CA ASN A 2 9.03 -11.01 -12.42
C ASN A 2 10.46 -10.47 -12.69
N GLU A 3 10.74 -10.06 -13.93
CA GLU A 3 12.06 -9.59 -14.38
C GLU A 3 12.57 -8.34 -13.65
N ILE A 4 11.68 -7.38 -13.33
CA ILE A 4 11.95 -6.17 -12.55
C ILE A 4 12.46 -6.56 -11.15
N ILE A 5 11.75 -7.49 -10.50
CA ILE A 5 12.12 -7.99 -9.17
C ILE A 5 13.44 -8.76 -9.26
N ARG A 6 13.60 -9.63 -10.26
CA ARG A 6 14.82 -10.44 -10.43
C ARG A 6 16.07 -9.58 -10.60
N LYS A 7 15.96 -8.46 -11.32
CA LYS A 7 17.07 -7.53 -11.58
C LYS A 7 17.36 -6.57 -10.42
N ASN A 8 16.47 -6.46 -9.43
CA ASN A 8 16.62 -5.52 -8.32
C ASN A 8 16.71 -6.25 -6.95
N PRO A 9 17.93 -6.41 -6.39
CA PRO A 9 18.14 -7.06 -5.09
C PRO A 9 17.34 -6.43 -3.95
N ARG A 10 17.15 -5.11 -3.94
CA ARG A 10 16.42 -4.41 -2.88
C ARG A 10 14.94 -4.78 -2.88
N LEU A 11 14.31 -4.84 -4.07
CA LEU A 11 12.91 -5.27 -4.19
C LEU A 11 12.73 -6.71 -3.71
N ARG A 12 13.67 -7.61 -4.03
CA ARG A 12 13.61 -9.01 -3.54
C ARG A 12 13.65 -9.11 -2.03
N ILE A 13 14.50 -8.32 -1.38
CA ILE A 13 14.62 -8.32 0.08
C ILE A 13 13.33 -7.77 0.70
N MET A 14 12.83 -6.64 0.20
CA MET A 14 11.59 -6.04 0.70
C MET A 14 10.39 -6.97 0.52
N LEU A 15 10.28 -7.65 -0.62
CA LEU A 15 9.21 -8.63 -0.85
C LEU A 15 9.26 -9.79 0.12
N LYS A 16 10.44 -10.41 0.33
CA LYS A 16 10.59 -11.51 1.28
C LYS A 16 10.19 -11.13 2.71
N HIS A 17 10.34 -9.86 3.08
CA HIS A 17 9.96 -9.34 4.38
C HIS A 17 8.47 -9.03 4.48
N VAL A 18 7.92 -8.32 3.49
CA VAL A 18 6.54 -7.81 3.49
C VAL A 18 5.51 -8.90 3.20
N GLU A 19 5.80 -9.77 2.22
CA GLU A 19 4.84 -10.76 1.72
C GLU A 19 4.22 -11.63 2.82
N PRO A 20 4.97 -12.32 3.69
CA PRO A 20 4.39 -13.19 4.71
C PRO A 20 3.55 -12.43 5.74
N LEU A 21 3.75 -11.12 5.91
CA LEU A 21 3.05 -10.31 6.90
C LEU A 21 1.65 -9.89 6.41
N ILE A 22 1.49 -9.65 5.11
CA ILE A 22 0.27 -9.02 4.57
C ILE A 22 -0.55 -9.92 3.65
N ARG A 23 0.00 -11.05 3.20
CA ARG A 23 -0.65 -11.98 2.26
C ARG A 23 -2.06 -12.39 2.68
N ASN A 24 -2.23 -12.86 3.92
CA ASN A 24 -3.52 -13.36 4.38
C ASN A 24 -4.60 -12.27 4.41
N TYR A 25 -4.22 -11.03 4.71
CA TYR A 25 -5.18 -9.91 4.76
C TYR A 25 -5.62 -9.46 3.36
N ILE A 26 -4.70 -9.48 2.40
CA ILE A 26 -5.03 -9.23 1.00
C ILE A 26 -5.95 -10.33 0.48
N ASP A 27 -5.64 -11.59 0.78
CA ASP A 27 -6.47 -12.74 0.39
C ASP A 27 -7.90 -12.63 0.94
N MET A 28 -8.04 -12.30 2.23
CA MET A 28 -9.35 -12.05 2.85
C MET A 28 -10.11 -10.89 2.18
N ALA A 29 -9.45 -9.77 1.91
CA ALA A 29 -10.10 -8.63 1.27
C ALA A 29 -10.53 -8.92 -0.18
N GLN A 30 -9.75 -9.71 -0.92
CA GLN A 30 -10.10 -10.17 -2.27
C GLN A 30 -11.24 -11.20 -2.25
N TYR A 31 -11.27 -12.06 -1.22
CA TYR A 31 -12.36 -12.98 -0.98
C TYR A 31 -13.69 -12.23 -0.74
N ASP A 32 -13.67 -11.21 0.11
CA ASP A 32 -14.86 -10.39 0.40
C ASP A 32 -15.40 -9.70 -0.85
N PHE A 33 -14.52 -9.21 -1.73
CA PHE A 33 -14.93 -8.70 -3.03
C PHE A 33 -15.61 -9.79 -3.87
N THR A 34 -14.92 -10.93 -4.04
CA THR A 34 -15.40 -12.01 -4.91
C THR A 34 -16.76 -12.55 -4.45
N ARG A 35 -16.98 -12.60 -3.13
CA ARG A 35 -18.18 -13.17 -2.53
C ARG A 35 -19.32 -12.16 -2.34
N TYR A 36 -19.01 -10.90 -2.06
CA TYR A 36 -20.00 -9.90 -1.64
C TYR A 36 -20.02 -8.63 -2.49
N GLY A 37 -19.15 -8.49 -3.50
CA GLY A 37 -19.02 -7.28 -4.31
C GLY A 37 -18.44 -6.09 -3.53
N LEU A 38 -17.72 -6.36 -2.44
CA LEU A 38 -17.18 -5.34 -1.56
C LEU A 38 -15.75 -4.94 -1.98
N HIS A 39 -15.62 -3.72 -2.51
CA HIS A 39 -14.32 -3.18 -2.94
C HIS A 39 -13.49 -2.74 -1.75
N SER A 40 -12.22 -3.12 -1.69
CA SER A 40 -11.27 -2.60 -0.69
C SER A 40 -10.09 -1.94 -1.38
N SER A 41 -9.34 -1.12 -0.65
CA SER A 41 -8.11 -0.53 -1.16
C SER A 41 -6.97 -0.74 -0.17
N ALA A 42 -5.78 -1.01 -0.69
CA ALA A 42 -4.59 -1.24 0.10
C ALA A 42 -3.55 -0.16 -0.17
N VAL A 43 -2.92 0.32 0.89
CA VAL A 43 -1.81 1.26 0.83
C VAL A 43 -0.59 0.65 1.50
N LEU A 44 0.54 0.63 0.80
CA LEU A 44 1.85 0.39 1.38
C LEU A 44 2.57 1.74 1.46
N VAL A 45 2.96 2.16 2.66
CA VAL A 45 3.56 3.48 2.90
C VAL A 45 4.85 3.34 3.67
N GLN A 46 5.89 4.01 3.19
CA GLN A 46 7.09 4.27 3.96
C GLN A 46 7.01 5.69 4.53
N ALA A 47 7.07 5.83 5.85
CA ALA A 47 6.88 7.10 6.54
C ALA A 47 7.50 7.10 7.96
N PRO A 48 7.69 8.28 8.59
CA PRO A 48 8.12 8.35 9.98
C PRO A 48 7.13 7.68 10.94
N LEU A 49 7.63 7.06 12.01
CA LEU A 49 6.82 6.35 13.01
C LEU A 49 5.67 7.18 13.60
N ARG A 50 5.84 8.51 13.72
CA ARG A 50 4.76 9.41 14.18
C ARG A 50 3.50 9.37 13.30
N MET A 51 3.63 8.98 12.03
CA MET A 51 2.51 8.84 11.11
C MET A 51 1.63 7.64 11.44
N LEU A 52 2.18 6.58 12.07
CA LEU A 52 1.42 5.39 12.46
C LEU A 52 0.22 5.74 13.35
N LEU A 53 0.44 6.54 14.40
CA LEU A 53 -0.63 6.98 15.31
C LEU A 53 -1.69 7.82 14.58
N THR A 54 -1.30 8.60 13.57
CA THR A 54 -2.25 9.37 12.77
C THR A 54 -3.03 8.47 11.82
N LEU A 55 -2.40 7.44 11.24
CA LEU A 55 -3.08 6.42 10.44
C LEU A 55 -4.17 5.75 11.29
N GLU A 56 -3.81 5.19 12.44
CA GLU A 56 -4.73 4.49 13.34
C GLU A 56 -5.93 5.36 13.77
N LYS A 57 -5.69 6.66 14.05
CA LYS A 57 -6.75 7.60 14.45
C LYS A 57 -7.67 8.03 13.31
N ASN A 58 -7.21 7.98 12.06
CA ASN A 58 -7.94 8.46 10.89
C ASN A 58 -8.48 7.31 10.01
N THR A 59 -8.25 6.06 10.40
CA THR A 59 -8.87 4.87 9.83
C THR A 59 -10.08 4.42 10.66
N ARG A 60 -11.04 3.73 10.05
CA ARG A 60 -12.18 3.16 10.79
C ARG A 60 -11.72 1.93 11.57
N LYS A 61 -12.49 1.52 12.58
CA LYS A 61 -12.25 0.27 13.32
C LYS A 61 -12.28 -0.98 12.44
N THR A 62 -13.00 -0.93 11.32
CA THR A 62 -13.07 -2.00 10.33
C THR A 62 -11.91 -1.97 9.35
N ASP A 63 -11.20 -0.84 9.25
CA ASP A 63 -9.99 -0.74 8.46
C ASP A 63 -8.83 -1.35 9.26
N MET A 64 -7.78 -1.74 8.55
CA MET A 64 -6.61 -2.33 9.18
C MET A 64 -5.40 -1.42 8.96
N VAL A 65 -4.60 -1.23 10.01
CA VAL A 65 -3.30 -0.57 9.97
C VAL A 65 -2.29 -1.51 10.61
N MET A 66 -1.17 -1.77 9.92
CA MET A 66 -0.11 -2.65 10.38
C MET A 66 1.25 -1.98 10.23
N ALA A 67 2.07 -2.08 11.28
CA ALA A 67 3.50 -1.81 11.16
C ALA A 67 4.25 -3.05 10.69
N LEU A 68 4.89 -2.94 9.54
CA LEU A 68 5.68 -4.01 8.93
C LEU A 68 7.17 -3.88 9.28
N ASP A 69 7.62 -2.65 9.51
CA ASP A 69 8.97 -2.30 9.97
C ASP A 69 8.92 -0.92 10.67
N GLN A 70 10.07 -0.39 11.11
CA GLN A 70 10.20 0.89 11.80
C GLN A 70 9.60 2.08 11.04
N ASP A 71 9.71 2.05 9.70
CA ASP A 71 9.25 3.11 8.82
C ASP A 71 8.32 2.60 7.71
N LEU A 72 7.87 1.34 7.77
CA LEU A 72 7.04 0.74 6.73
C LEU A 72 5.71 0.28 7.32
N PHE A 73 4.61 0.82 6.81
CA PHE A 73 3.26 0.54 7.26
C PHE A 73 2.38 0.07 6.11
N PHE A 74 1.37 -0.73 6.44
CA PHE A 74 0.39 -1.22 5.50
C PHE A 74 -1.01 -0.94 6.01
N VAL A 75 -1.87 -0.45 5.13
CA VAL A 75 -3.24 -0.06 5.45
C VAL A 75 -4.19 -0.74 4.49
N ILE A 76 -5.24 -1.37 5.00
CA ILE A 76 -6.40 -1.79 4.19
C ILE A 76 -7.60 -0.95 4.60
N TYR A 77 -8.16 -0.23 3.64
CA TYR A 77 -9.48 0.40 3.77
C TYR A 77 -10.54 -0.60 3.30
N HIS A 78 -11.15 -1.30 4.26
CA HIS A 78 -12.14 -2.35 3.97
C HIS A 78 -13.44 -1.76 3.43
N ASN A 79 -14.03 -2.34 2.38
CA ASN A 79 -15.27 -1.85 1.78
C ASN A 79 -15.16 -0.38 1.33
N THR A 80 -13.95 0.04 0.95
CA THR A 80 -13.63 1.34 0.40
C THR A 80 -12.93 1.18 -0.95
N PRO A 81 -13.58 1.54 -2.07
CA PRO A 81 -12.97 1.48 -3.39
C PRO A 81 -11.81 2.47 -3.51
N LEU A 82 -10.95 2.26 -4.50
CA LEU A 82 -9.71 3.01 -4.68
C LEU A 82 -9.90 4.52 -4.62
N SER A 83 -10.89 5.07 -5.33
CA SER A 83 -11.15 6.51 -5.38
C SER A 83 -11.39 7.13 -3.99
N LYS A 84 -12.11 6.43 -3.10
CA LYS A 84 -12.36 6.87 -1.74
C LYS A 84 -11.15 6.63 -0.83
N GLY A 85 -10.45 5.51 -1.01
CA GLY A 85 -9.22 5.19 -0.28
C GLY A 85 -8.12 6.23 -0.53
N GLU A 86 -7.95 6.64 -1.78
CA GLU A 86 -7.03 7.73 -2.15
C GLU A 86 -7.38 9.04 -1.45
N ILE A 87 -8.66 9.42 -1.43
CA ILE A 87 -9.11 10.65 -0.76
C ILE A 87 -8.82 10.57 0.74
N ALA A 88 -9.12 9.43 1.37
CA ALA A 88 -8.86 9.22 2.79
C ALA A 88 -7.36 9.34 3.10
N PHE A 89 -6.51 8.65 2.33
CA PHE A 89 -5.08 8.66 2.55
C PHE A 89 -4.45 10.04 2.24
N LYS A 90 -4.90 10.73 1.18
CA LYS A 90 -4.46 12.10 0.84
C LYS A 90 -4.77 13.10 1.96
N LYS A 91 -5.85 12.92 2.72
CA LYS A 91 -6.12 13.75 3.92
C LYS A 91 -5.05 13.56 4.99
N ILE A 92 -4.59 12.32 5.18
CA ILE A 92 -3.52 12.01 6.14
C ILE A 92 -2.20 12.61 5.65
N LEU A 93 -1.87 12.46 4.37
CA LEU A 93 -0.65 13.06 3.79
C LEU A 93 -0.59 14.58 3.96
N ARG A 94 -1.72 15.28 3.88
CA ARG A 94 -1.76 16.73 4.14
C ARG A 94 -1.36 17.12 5.56
N LEU A 95 -1.56 16.24 6.54
CA LEU A 95 -1.11 16.46 7.92
C LEU A 95 0.42 16.32 8.06
N PHE A 96 1.07 15.70 7.08
CA PHE A 96 2.51 15.46 6.98
C PHE A 96 3.10 16.16 5.74
N ALA A 97 2.54 17.30 5.34
CA ALA A 97 2.91 17.98 4.10
C ALA A 97 4.41 18.30 4.04
N LYS A 98 5.00 18.70 5.18
CA LYS A 98 6.43 18.98 5.28
C LYS A 98 7.28 17.73 5.04
N GLU A 99 6.91 16.60 5.63
CA GLU A 99 7.61 15.34 5.47
C GLU A 99 7.47 14.78 4.05
N VAL A 100 6.35 15.07 3.38
CA VAL A 100 6.15 14.77 1.96
C VAL A 100 7.06 15.64 1.09
N GLU A 101 7.14 16.95 1.36
CA GLU A 101 8.04 17.89 0.66
C GLU A 101 9.53 17.52 0.86
N GLU A 102 9.89 17.03 2.05
CA GLU A 102 11.23 16.55 2.37
C GLU A 102 11.53 15.15 1.82
N GLY A 103 10.57 14.50 1.13
CA GLY A 103 10.73 13.15 0.56
C GLY A 103 10.83 12.03 1.60
N SER A 104 10.44 12.31 2.86
CA SER A 104 10.44 11.34 3.96
C SER A 104 9.20 10.44 3.98
N VAL A 105 8.22 10.70 3.11
CA VAL A 105 7.01 9.89 2.93
C VAL A 105 6.90 9.45 1.48
N ALA A 106 6.67 8.16 1.27
CA ALA A 106 6.32 7.61 -0.03
C ALA A 106 5.23 6.55 0.15
N ALA A 107 4.26 6.52 -0.75
CA ALA A 107 3.15 5.58 -0.66
C ALA A 107 2.75 5.02 -2.02
N ALA A 108 2.32 3.77 -2.01
CA ALA A 108 1.70 3.08 -3.13
C ALA A 108 0.30 2.62 -2.74
N ILE A 109 -0.66 2.76 -3.66
CA ILE A 109 -2.06 2.36 -3.43
C ILE A 109 -2.58 1.50 -4.57
N MET A 110 -3.46 0.55 -4.25
CA MET A 110 -4.25 -0.16 -5.25
C MET A 110 -5.60 -0.62 -4.73
N GLU A 111 -6.48 -0.91 -5.68
CA GLU A 111 -7.73 -1.62 -5.43
C GLU A 111 -7.48 -3.11 -5.19
N LEU A 112 -8.25 -3.66 -4.26
CA LEU A 112 -8.39 -5.09 -4.04
C LEU A 112 -9.78 -5.49 -4.51
N GLY A 113 -9.85 -6.43 -5.46
CA GLY A 113 -11.11 -7.04 -5.86
C GLY A 113 -11.34 -7.12 -7.38
N GLU A 114 -11.09 -6.04 -8.13
CA GLU A 114 -11.54 -5.98 -9.54
C GLU A 114 -10.95 -7.04 -10.48
N GLU A 115 -9.79 -7.59 -10.16
CA GLU A 115 -9.10 -8.57 -11.01
C GLU A 115 -8.75 -9.83 -10.21
N LYS A 116 -8.73 -11.01 -10.87
CA LYS A 116 -8.17 -12.27 -10.35
C LYS A 116 -6.64 -12.20 -10.23
N ILE A 117 -6.13 -11.16 -9.57
CA ILE A 117 -4.71 -10.99 -9.25
C ILE A 117 -4.46 -11.79 -7.98
N SER A 118 -3.39 -12.57 -7.93
CA SER A 118 -3.04 -13.28 -6.70
C SER A 118 -2.53 -12.29 -5.64
N PRO A 119 -2.67 -12.58 -4.33
CA PRO A 119 -2.10 -11.73 -3.28
C PRO A 119 -0.62 -11.40 -3.49
N GLU A 120 0.16 -12.35 -4.01
CA GLU A 120 1.59 -12.17 -4.28
C GLU A 120 1.83 -11.09 -5.36
N ASP A 121 1.01 -11.08 -6.41
CA ASP A 121 1.09 -10.08 -7.47
C ASP A 121 0.65 -8.69 -6.97
N VAL A 122 -0.37 -8.62 -6.12
CA VAL A 122 -0.79 -7.37 -5.44
C VAL A 122 0.39 -6.80 -4.65
N ILE A 123 1.03 -7.63 -3.82
CA ILE A 123 2.16 -7.23 -2.97
C ILE A 123 3.35 -6.79 -3.83
N ALA A 124 3.67 -7.54 -4.88
CA ALA A 124 4.70 -7.20 -5.84
C ALA A 124 4.47 -5.84 -6.51
N ARG A 125 3.24 -5.57 -6.97
CA ARG A 125 2.88 -4.28 -7.57
C ARG A 125 3.02 -3.14 -6.56
N LEU A 126 2.54 -3.31 -5.32
CA LEU A 126 2.68 -2.30 -4.26
C LEU A 126 4.15 -1.99 -3.94
N VAL A 127 4.99 -3.02 -3.79
CA VAL A 127 6.41 -2.88 -3.50
C VAL A 127 7.14 -2.16 -4.63
N ILE A 128 6.87 -2.51 -5.89
CA ILE A 128 7.47 -1.83 -7.05
C ILE A 128 6.99 -0.38 -7.11
N ALA A 129 5.69 -0.14 -6.96
CA ALA A 129 5.13 1.20 -6.98
C ALA A 129 5.68 2.09 -5.86
N LEU A 130 5.90 1.54 -4.66
CA LEU A 130 6.53 2.26 -3.56
C LEU A 130 7.99 2.61 -3.90
N HIS A 131 8.72 1.67 -4.49
CA HIS A 131 10.11 1.91 -4.92
C HIS A 131 10.21 2.97 -6.02
N GLU A 132 9.30 2.98 -6.98
CA GLU A 132 9.23 4.03 -8.00
C GLU A 132 8.79 5.38 -7.42
N ALA A 133 7.86 5.37 -6.45
CA ALA A 133 7.46 6.58 -5.74
C ALA A 133 8.67 7.28 -5.11
N LYS A 134 9.56 6.51 -4.46
CA LYS A 134 10.79 7.04 -3.84
C LYS A 134 11.81 7.63 -4.81
N LYS A 135 11.75 7.28 -6.10
CA LYS A 135 12.62 7.88 -7.13
C LYS A 135 12.02 9.13 -7.74
N SER A 136 10.73 9.36 -7.55
CA SER A 136 10.05 10.54 -8.08
C SER A 136 10.37 11.75 -7.20
N GLU A 137 10.55 12.91 -7.83
CA GLU A 137 10.71 14.20 -7.13
C GLU A 137 9.44 14.61 -6.35
N ASN A 138 8.32 13.89 -6.50
CA ASN A 138 7.05 14.19 -5.84
C ASN A 138 6.31 12.92 -5.37
N PRO A 139 6.69 12.32 -4.23
CA PRO A 139 6.21 11.02 -3.80
C PRO A 139 4.90 11.13 -3.00
N THR A 140 3.81 11.55 -3.62
CA THR A 140 2.56 11.77 -2.85
C THR A 140 1.75 10.48 -2.71
N LEU A 141 1.46 9.76 -3.80
CA LEU A 141 0.71 8.49 -3.79
C LEU A 141 0.77 7.85 -5.17
N PHE A 142 1.43 6.71 -5.33
CA PHE A 142 1.58 6.05 -6.62
C PHE A 142 0.54 4.94 -6.82
N PRO A 143 -0.27 4.99 -7.90
CA PRO A 143 -1.20 3.92 -8.20
C PRO A 143 -0.46 2.69 -8.71
N ALA A 144 -0.48 1.59 -7.94
CA ALA A 144 0.20 0.35 -8.28
C ALA A 144 -0.50 -0.44 -9.39
N SER A 145 -1.75 -0.08 -9.74
CA SER A 145 -2.45 -0.59 -10.92
C SER A 145 -1.73 -0.31 -12.25
N ARG A 146 -0.81 0.66 -12.27
CA ARG A 146 0.02 0.97 -13.46
C ARG A 146 1.20 0.00 -13.66
N ILE A 147 1.52 -0.83 -12.66
CA ILE A 147 2.63 -1.78 -12.73
C ILE A 147 2.14 -3.08 -13.39
N ARG A 148 2.76 -3.45 -14.51
CA ARG A 148 2.56 -4.75 -15.17
C ARG A 148 3.67 -5.71 -14.74
N LEU A 149 3.26 -6.88 -14.24
CA LEU A 149 4.16 -7.97 -13.84
C LEU A 149 4.24 -9.08 -14.90
#